data_AF-A0A6J8DEH8-F1
#
_entry.id   AF-A0A6J8DEH8-F1
#
_cell.length_a   1.000
_cell.length_b   1.000
_cell.length_c   1.000
_cell.angle_alpha   90.00
_cell.angle_beta   90.00
_cell.angle_gamma   90.00
#
_symmetry.space_group_name_H-M   'P 1'
#
loop_
_entity.id
_entity.type
_entity.pdbx_description
1 polymer ?
#
loop_
_entity_poly.entity_id
_entity_poly.type
_entity_poly.pdbx_seq_one_letter_code
_entity_poly.pdbx_strand_id
1 'polypeptide(L)'
;MLSGKAVSRAVRGFMVVEDALHIILMKESFRVSLPSAHETDITEADTSECDEIVEKACELYDRFVAGEETTESVEQSSILSEINTKPVATKEKLCKSRTSSLWLNFCRMTYILSKFLIAERTGIWDLHLRSIQERLPFFVAAGHNLYAKSAYVYLSMMQRLEIDYPEVYRYFKAGHHVLRRTDRFWSGLSTDQTIEQILMRSVKSSGGLTRGRGMGESQRAQWILSMPACADYNSAMQDLTGVGYYTSDQHKEATRARKERDRVDTLAILEYISERNPFTNDVSLRNIETGVEAEPDVNVDKAESIGNKTLELMKGQKILNYSFKKSNQSITLAAKPKSKSDSHFRLSKY
;
A
#
# COMPACT_ATOMS: atom_id res chain seq x y z
N MET A 1 -9.07 4.86 -16.79
CA MET A 1 -8.05 3.96 -16.21
C MET A 1 -6.79 4.76 -15.95
N LEU A 2 -6.28 4.75 -14.72
CA LEU A 2 -4.96 5.31 -14.42
C LEU A 2 -3.91 4.47 -15.17
N SER A 3 -2.94 5.11 -15.82
CA SER A 3 -1.84 4.35 -16.44
C SER A 3 -1.05 3.60 -15.36
N GLY A 4 -0.47 2.44 -15.69
CA GLY A 4 0.35 1.67 -14.73
C GLY A 4 1.49 2.49 -14.10
N LYS A 5 2.02 3.50 -14.83
CA LYS A 5 2.99 4.46 -14.29
C LYS A 5 2.37 5.39 -13.24
N ALA A 6 1.12 5.84 -13.42
CA ALA A 6 0.42 6.67 -12.45
C ALA A 6 0.12 5.90 -11.16
N VAL A 7 -0.33 4.65 -11.27
CA VAL A 7 -0.57 3.77 -10.10
C VAL A 7 0.74 3.55 -9.33
N SER A 8 1.81 3.19 -10.02
CA SER A 8 3.12 2.98 -9.38
C SER A 8 3.64 4.23 -8.67
N ARG A 9 3.45 5.43 -9.25
CA ARG A 9 3.81 6.70 -8.58
C ARG A 9 2.94 6.97 -7.34
N ALA A 10 1.64 6.70 -7.41
CA ALA A 10 0.72 6.90 -6.28
C ALA A 10 1.07 5.96 -5.11
N VAL A 11 1.29 4.67 -5.39
CA VAL A 11 1.71 3.68 -4.38
C VAL A 11 3.00 4.15 -3.69
N ARG A 12 4.01 4.55 -4.47
CA ARG A 12 5.26 5.07 -3.92
C ARG A 12 5.03 6.32 -3.07
N GLY A 13 4.22 7.27 -3.54
CA GLY A 13 3.89 8.47 -2.80
C GLY A 13 3.28 8.17 -1.43
N PHE A 14 2.36 7.20 -1.36
CA PHE A 14 1.79 6.77 -0.08
C PHE A 14 2.81 6.13 0.85
N MET A 15 3.72 5.29 0.34
CA MET A 15 4.79 4.68 1.12
C MET A 15 5.75 5.73 1.68
N VAL A 16 6.17 6.71 0.87
CA VAL A 16 7.07 7.80 1.32
C VAL A 16 6.43 8.63 2.44
N VAL A 17 5.13 8.94 2.33
CA VAL A 17 4.40 9.67 3.38
C VAL A 17 4.24 8.80 4.64
N GLU A 18 3.93 7.52 4.48
CA GLU A 18 3.86 6.57 5.59
C GLU A 18 5.20 6.46 6.33
N ASP A 19 6.32 6.38 5.61
CA ASP A 19 7.66 6.30 6.20
C ASP A 19 7.97 7.55 7.03
N ALA A 20 7.68 8.75 6.49
CA ALA A 20 7.86 10.00 7.23
C ALA A 20 7.01 10.05 8.51
N LEU A 21 5.75 9.60 8.45
CA LEU A 21 4.87 9.51 9.64
C LEU A 21 5.40 8.49 10.66
N HIS A 22 5.91 7.35 10.20
CA HIS A 22 6.52 6.36 11.09
C HIS A 22 7.78 6.91 11.77
N ILE A 23 8.62 7.68 11.08
CA ILE A 23 9.78 8.32 11.70
C ILE A 23 9.35 9.24 12.86
N ILE A 24 8.32 10.08 12.65
CA ILE A 24 7.79 10.95 13.71
C ILE A 24 7.22 10.12 14.86
N LEU A 25 6.49 9.05 14.56
CA LEU A 25 5.94 8.16 15.59
C LEU A 25 7.04 7.46 16.39
N MET A 26 8.09 6.97 15.73
CA MET A 26 9.22 6.30 16.40
C MET A 26 10.01 7.28 17.27
N LYS A 27 10.18 8.54 16.83
CA LYS A 27 10.71 9.62 17.69
C LYS A 27 9.88 9.75 18.97
N GLU A 28 8.56 9.81 18.85
CA GLU A 28 7.67 9.95 20.02
C GLU A 28 7.66 8.71 20.92
N SER A 29 7.78 7.51 20.33
CA SER A 29 7.81 6.25 21.06
C SER A 29 9.14 5.98 21.77
N PHE A 30 10.27 6.32 21.17
CA PHE A 30 11.60 5.90 21.62
C PHE A 30 12.59 7.06 21.85
N ARG A 31 12.12 8.31 21.77
CA ARG A 31 12.96 9.52 21.96
C ARG A 31 14.21 9.55 21.08
N VAL A 32 14.12 8.96 19.89
CA VAL A 32 15.22 8.94 18.92
C VAL A 32 15.27 10.26 18.14
N SER A 33 16.47 10.76 17.87
CA SER A 33 16.70 11.96 17.05
C SER A 33 16.13 11.80 15.63
N LEU A 34 15.64 12.90 15.05
CA LEU A 34 15.19 12.86 13.66
C LEU A 34 16.41 12.84 12.72
N PRO A 35 16.40 12.00 11.69
CA PRO A 35 17.47 12.00 10.69
C PRO A 35 17.51 13.36 9.98
N SER A 36 18.67 14.01 9.99
CA SER A 36 18.88 15.27 9.27
C SER A 36 19.22 15.04 7.81
N ALA A 37 18.77 15.92 6.91
CA ALA A 37 19.12 15.86 5.49
C ALA A 37 20.63 16.01 5.22
N HIS A 38 21.39 16.48 6.20
CA HIS A 38 22.84 16.68 6.13
C HIS A 38 23.67 15.52 6.70
N GLU A 39 23.06 14.51 7.31
CA GLU A 39 23.75 13.33 7.82
C GLU A 39 23.82 12.26 6.72
N THR A 40 24.95 12.23 6.01
CA THR A 40 25.24 11.19 5.01
C THR A 40 25.70 9.86 5.61
N ASP A 41 25.97 9.81 6.92
CA ASP A 41 26.35 8.61 7.65
C ASP A 41 25.50 8.46 8.92
N ILE A 42 24.94 7.26 9.11
CA ILE A 42 24.11 6.86 10.27
C ILE A 42 24.98 6.72 11.55
N THR A 43 26.28 6.98 11.47
CA THR A 43 27.24 6.64 12.53
C THR A 43 27.36 7.68 13.64
N GLU A 44 26.78 8.87 13.50
CA GLU A 44 26.87 9.93 14.51
C GLU A 44 25.50 10.58 14.76
N ALA A 45 24.48 9.78 15.05
CA ALA A 45 23.28 10.30 15.72
C ALA A 45 23.66 10.58 17.19
N ASP A 46 23.41 11.80 17.66
CA ASP A 46 23.62 12.20 19.06
C ASP A 46 22.78 11.27 19.98
N THR A 47 23.44 10.29 20.61
CA THR A 47 22.82 9.21 21.39
C THR A 47 22.40 9.64 22.78
N SER A 48 22.65 10.90 23.17
CA SER A 48 22.52 11.36 24.55
C SER A 48 21.09 11.37 25.13
N GLU A 49 20.05 11.14 24.31
CA GLU A 49 18.64 11.15 24.75
C GLU A 49 17.81 9.94 24.25
N CYS A 50 18.44 8.90 23.71
CA CYS A 50 17.74 7.72 23.23
C CYS A 50 17.18 6.88 24.40
N ASP A 51 16.04 6.24 24.17
CA ASP A 51 15.44 5.34 25.16
C ASP A 51 16.33 4.10 25.39
N GLU A 52 16.51 3.70 26.65
CA GLU A 52 17.37 2.57 27.06
C GLU A 52 17.06 1.26 26.30
N ILE A 53 15.82 1.09 25.85
CA ILE A 53 15.41 -0.08 25.06
C ILE A 53 16.11 -0.10 23.70
N VAL A 54 16.34 1.06 23.07
CA VAL A 54 17.01 1.17 21.77
C VAL A 54 18.47 0.75 21.90
N GLU A 55 19.15 1.17 22.98
CA GLU A 55 20.52 0.75 23.27
C GLU A 55 20.61 -0.76 23.47
N LYS A 56 19.73 -1.33 24.30
CA LYS A 56 19.62 -2.79 24.50
C LYS A 56 19.32 -3.54 23.20
N ALA A 57 18.54 -2.95 22.31
CA ALA A 57 18.24 -3.53 21.00
C ALA A 57 19.46 -3.54 20.08
N CYS A 58 20.25 -2.46 20.06
CA CYS A 58 21.50 -2.38 19.33
C CYS A 58 22.50 -3.42 19.85
N GLU A 59 22.67 -3.54 21.16
CA GLU A 59 23.53 -4.56 21.76
C GLU A 59 23.08 -5.99 21.39
N LEU A 60 21.78 -6.27 21.44
CA LEU A 60 21.24 -7.57 21.03
C LEU A 60 21.50 -7.84 19.55
N TYR A 61 21.35 -6.82 18.70
CA TYR A 61 21.64 -6.92 17.27
C TYR A 61 23.13 -7.19 17.02
N ASP A 62 24.03 -6.49 17.70
CA ASP A 62 25.47 -6.68 17.56
C ASP A 62 25.91 -8.07 18.02
N ARG A 63 25.38 -8.57 19.15
CA ARG A 63 25.60 -9.97 19.59
C ARG A 63 25.07 -10.98 18.58
N PHE A 64 23.91 -10.73 17.99
CA PHE A 64 23.36 -11.59 16.95
C PHE A 64 24.23 -11.60 15.68
N VAL A 65 24.69 -10.44 15.22
CA VAL A 65 25.60 -10.33 14.06
C VAL A 65 26.96 -10.97 14.33
N ALA A 66 27.44 -10.90 15.57
CA ALA A 66 28.65 -11.60 16.02
C ALA A 66 28.47 -13.13 16.14
N GLY A 67 27.23 -13.64 16.01
CA GLY A 67 26.91 -15.07 16.12
C GLY A 67 26.83 -15.59 17.56
N GLU A 68 26.80 -14.69 18.54
CA GLU A 68 26.71 -15.02 19.97
C GLU A 68 25.27 -15.38 20.40
N GLU A 69 24.28 -14.97 19.61
CA GLU A 69 22.86 -15.21 19.85
C GLU A 69 22.23 -15.96 18.68
N THR A 70 21.32 -16.90 18.97
CA THR A 70 20.56 -17.62 17.94
C THR A 70 19.30 -16.85 17.56
N THR A 71 18.75 -17.12 16.37
CA THR A 71 17.49 -16.50 15.91
C THR A 71 16.34 -16.76 16.89
N GLU A 72 16.27 -17.97 17.46
CA GLU A 72 15.24 -18.36 18.43
C GLU A 72 15.36 -17.57 19.75
N SER A 73 16.59 -17.34 20.21
CA SER A 73 16.87 -16.53 21.41
C SER A 73 16.44 -15.07 21.21
N VAL A 74 16.77 -14.51 20.04
CA VAL A 74 16.37 -13.14 19.68
C VAL A 74 14.84 -13.01 19.59
N GLU A 75 14.16 -13.95 18.93
CA GLU A 75 12.69 -13.95 18.80
C GLU A 75 11.96 -14.01 20.15
N GLN A 76 12.52 -14.70 21.13
CA GLN A 76 11.95 -14.83 22.48
C GLN A 76 12.37 -13.71 23.43
N SER A 77 13.24 -12.80 22.99
CA SER A 77 13.76 -11.72 23.82
C SER A 77 12.65 -10.76 24.27
N SER A 78 12.68 -10.41 25.55
CA SER A 78 11.79 -9.38 26.11
C SER A 78 11.95 -8.03 25.39
N ILE A 79 13.15 -7.74 24.88
CA ILE A 79 13.48 -6.50 24.16
C ILE A 79 12.62 -6.38 22.90
N LEU A 80 12.48 -7.45 22.10
CA LEU A 80 11.62 -7.41 20.91
C LEU A 80 10.14 -7.23 21.27
N SER A 81 9.69 -7.85 22.37
CA SER A 81 8.32 -7.66 22.84
C SER A 81 8.06 -6.21 23.25
N GLU A 82 9.03 -5.56 23.87
CA GLU A 82 8.94 -4.16 24.30
C GLU A 82 8.97 -3.19 23.12
N ILE A 83 9.86 -3.43 22.14
CA ILE A 83 9.93 -2.66 20.89
C ILE A 83 8.62 -2.77 20.11
N ASN A 84 7.97 -3.93 20.11
CA ASN A 84 6.70 -4.11 19.41
C ASN A 84 5.52 -3.48 20.14
N THR A 85 5.54 -3.44 21.48
CA THR A 85 4.42 -2.92 22.30
C THR A 85 4.45 -1.41 22.47
N LYS A 86 5.63 -0.79 22.57
CA LYS A 86 5.76 0.64 22.84
C LYS A 86 5.13 1.54 21.75
N PRO A 87 5.36 1.30 20.44
CA PRO A 87 4.67 2.04 19.39
C PRO A 87 3.16 1.84 19.41
N VAL A 88 2.66 0.67 19.80
CA VAL A 88 1.22 0.41 19.94
C VAL A 88 0.65 1.29 21.05
N ALA A 89 1.29 1.34 22.22
CA ALA A 89 0.87 2.22 23.31
C ALA A 89 0.92 3.71 22.94
N THR A 90 1.93 4.14 22.17
CA THR A 90 1.98 5.52 21.65
C THR A 90 0.82 5.79 20.69
N LYS A 91 0.55 4.89 19.73
CA LYS A 91 -0.61 5.01 18.82
C LYS A 91 -1.92 5.15 19.59
N GLU A 92 -2.14 4.34 20.63
CA GLU A 92 -3.35 4.41 21.47
C GLU A 92 -3.50 5.75 22.19
N LYS A 93 -2.39 6.32 22.70
CA LYS A 93 -2.41 7.66 23.31
C LYS A 93 -2.77 8.73 22.28
N LEU A 94 -2.19 8.64 21.08
CA LEU A 94 -2.40 9.60 19.99
C LEU A 94 -3.80 9.53 19.38
N CYS A 95 -4.43 8.35 19.37
CA CYS A 95 -5.82 8.15 18.91
C CYS A 95 -6.87 9.00 19.68
N LYS A 96 -6.51 9.69 20.76
CA LYS A 96 -7.37 10.67 21.42
C LYS A 96 -7.65 11.89 20.54
N SER A 97 -6.71 12.25 19.67
CA SER A 97 -6.88 13.31 18.68
C SER A 97 -7.55 12.76 17.42
N ARG A 98 -8.49 13.52 16.87
CA ARG A 98 -9.15 13.16 15.60
C ARG A 98 -8.20 13.27 14.42
N THR A 99 -7.33 14.28 14.42
CA THR A 99 -6.30 14.45 13.38
C THR A 99 -5.31 13.29 13.42
N SER A 100 -4.76 12.96 14.59
CA SER A 100 -3.89 11.79 14.75
C SER A 100 -4.56 10.50 14.30
N SER A 101 -5.83 10.28 14.69
CA SER A 101 -6.60 9.10 14.29
C SER A 101 -6.76 8.97 12.77
N LEU A 102 -6.99 10.09 12.07
CA LEU A 102 -7.05 10.10 10.62
C LEU A 102 -5.72 9.65 9.98
N TRP A 103 -4.59 10.17 10.46
CA TRP A 103 -3.28 9.83 9.92
C TRP A 103 -2.84 8.41 10.29
N LEU A 104 -3.23 7.90 11.47
CA LEU A 104 -3.04 6.49 11.82
C LEU A 104 -3.88 5.56 10.95
N ASN A 105 -5.11 5.94 10.61
CA ASN A 105 -5.90 5.22 9.61
C ASN A 105 -5.24 5.24 8.23
N PHE A 106 -4.64 6.37 7.83
CA PHE A 106 -3.85 6.44 6.59
C PHE A 106 -2.69 5.44 6.61
N CYS A 107 -1.86 5.42 7.68
CA CYS A 107 -0.79 4.43 7.81
C CYS A 107 -1.34 3.00 7.77
N ARG A 108 -2.48 2.74 8.43
CA ARG A 108 -3.15 1.42 8.37
C ARG A 108 -3.55 1.03 6.95
N MET A 109 -4.13 1.96 6.18
CA MET A 109 -4.50 1.73 4.78
C MET A 109 -3.27 1.46 3.90
N THR A 110 -2.19 2.22 4.06
CA THR A 110 -0.94 2.03 3.31
C THR A 110 -0.29 0.68 3.68
N TYR A 111 -0.27 0.32 4.96
CA TYR A 111 0.21 -0.99 5.40
C TYR A 111 -0.59 -2.15 4.80
N ILE A 112 -1.92 -2.06 4.74
CA ILE A 112 -2.77 -3.07 4.09
C ILE A 112 -2.49 -3.14 2.58
N LEU A 113 -2.25 -1.99 1.93
CA LEU A 113 -1.83 -1.93 0.53
C LEU A 113 -0.49 -2.65 0.32
N SER A 114 0.51 -2.37 1.15
CA SER A 114 1.83 -3.01 1.13
C SER A 114 1.72 -4.53 1.34
N LYS A 115 0.93 -4.99 2.32
CA LYS A 115 0.69 -6.43 2.56
C LYS A 115 0.13 -7.15 1.35
N PHE A 116 -0.84 -6.57 0.66
CA PHE A 116 -1.36 -7.15 -0.58
C PHE A 116 -0.33 -7.17 -1.70
N LEU A 117 0.43 -6.09 -1.88
CA LEU A 117 1.49 -6.06 -2.89
C LEU A 117 2.53 -7.16 -2.60
N ILE A 118 2.89 -7.37 -1.34
CA ILE A 118 3.74 -8.48 -0.92
C ILE A 118 3.08 -9.81 -1.28
N ALA A 119 1.82 -10.02 -0.92
CA ALA A 119 1.09 -11.26 -1.21
C ALA A 119 1.08 -11.59 -2.72
N GLU A 120 0.75 -10.61 -3.56
CA GLU A 120 0.74 -10.75 -5.02
C GLU A 120 2.13 -11.01 -5.60
N ARG A 121 3.16 -10.33 -5.08
CA ARG A 121 4.54 -10.47 -5.60
C ARG A 121 5.17 -11.79 -5.23
N THR A 122 4.87 -12.27 -4.02
CA THR A 122 5.40 -13.52 -3.45
C THR A 122 4.52 -14.74 -3.71
N GLY A 123 3.27 -14.54 -4.16
CA GLY A 123 2.30 -15.60 -4.35
C GLY A 123 1.84 -16.27 -3.06
N ILE A 124 1.81 -15.56 -1.92
CA ILE A 124 1.34 -16.10 -0.65
C ILE A 124 -0.19 -15.96 -0.55
N TRP A 125 -0.91 -17.06 -0.74
CA TRP A 125 -2.38 -17.08 -0.82
C TRP A 125 -3.07 -16.61 0.47
N ASP A 126 -2.61 -17.03 1.64
CA ASP A 126 -3.27 -16.65 2.90
C ASP A 126 -3.12 -15.15 3.17
N LEU A 127 -1.95 -14.58 2.83
CA LEU A 127 -1.69 -13.15 2.97
C LEU A 127 -2.56 -12.34 2.01
N HIS A 128 -2.78 -12.86 0.79
CA HIS A 128 -3.70 -12.26 -0.19
C HIS A 128 -5.11 -12.16 0.37
N LEU A 129 -5.68 -13.28 0.85
CA LEU A 129 -7.03 -13.29 1.41
C LEU A 129 -7.17 -12.39 2.64
N ARG A 130 -6.21 -12.45 3.58
CA ARG A 130 -6.20 -11.57 4.76
C ARG A 130 -6.17 -10.10 4.36
N SER A 131 -5.33 -9.73 3.39
CA SER A 131 -5.24 -8.34 2.94
C SER A 131 -6.53 -7.83 2.29
N ILE A 132 -7.26 -8.69 1.54
CA ILE A 132 -8.56 -8.33 0.97
C ILE A 132 -9.61 -8.17 2.07
N GLN A 133 -9.61 -9.06 3.07
CA GLN A 133 -10.50 -8.97 4.23
C GLN A 133 -10.29 -7.66 5.01
N GLU A 134 -9.04 -7.26 5.25
CA GLU A 134 -8.71 -6.02 5.96
C GLU A 134 -9.04 -4.75 5.17
N ARG A 135 -9.14 -4.81 3.84
CA ARG A 135 -9.56 -3.67 3.00
C ARG A 135 -11.05 -3.41 3.01
N LEU A 136 -11.82 -4.45 3.29
CA LEU A 136 -13.27 -4.44 3.15
C LEU A 136 -13.95 -3.30 3.93
N PRO A 137 -13.56 -2.99 5.19
CA PRO A 137 -14.12 -1.86 5.93
C PRO A 137 -13.91 -0.53 5.19
N PHE A 138 -12.74 -0.33 4.58
CA PHE A 138 -12.41 0.90 3.87
C PHE A 138 -13.19 1.05 2.55
N PHE A 139 -13.46 -0.05 1.83
CA PHE A 139 -14.33 0.01 0.64
C PHE A 139 -15.74 0.46 1.00
N VAL A 140 -16.28 -0.06 2.10
CA VAL A 140 -17.61 0.30 2.57
C VAL A 140 -17.64 1.75 3.06
N ALA A 141 -16.67 2.14 3.88
CA ALA A 141 -16.57 3.50 4.41
C ALA A 141 -16.45 4.53 3.29
N ALA A 142 -15.61 4.29 2.29
CA ALA A 142 -15.45 5.17 1.12
C ALA A 142 -16.65 5.17 0.16
N GLY A 143 -17.67 4.34 0.41
CA GLY A 143 -18.85 4.23 -0.46
C GLY A 143 -18.61 3.49 -1.77
N HIS A 144 -17.52 2.73 -1.87
CA HIS A 144 -17.20 1.85 -2.99
C HIS A 144 -18.02 0.54 -2.92
N ASN A 145 -19.34 0.68 -2.90
CA ASN A 145 -20.30 -0.38 -2.62
C ASN A 145 -20.15 -1.60 -3.55
N LEU A 146 -19.90 -1.39 -4.84
CA LEU A 146 -19.71 -2.49 -5.80
C LEU A 146 -18.44 -3.27 -5.50
N TYR A 147 -17.33 -2.59 -5.20
CA TYR A 147 -16.09 -3.24 -4.80
C TYR A 147 -16.26 -3.97 -3.47
N ALA A 148 -16.98 -3.39 -2.50
CA ALA A 148 -17.29 -4.06 -1.24
C ALA A 148 -18.10 -5.35 -1.45
N LYS A 149 -19.16 -5.33 -2.28
CA LYS A 149 -19.93 -6.55 -2.59
C LYS A 149 -19.08 -7.59 -3.29
N SER A 150 -18.34 -7.21 -4.33
CA SER A 150 -17.50 -8.14 -5.08
C SER A 150 -16.40 -8.75 -4.22
N ALA A 151 -15.73 -7.94 -3.39
CA ALA A 151 -14.72 -8.43 -2.45
C ALA A 151 -15.31 -9.35 -1.39
N TYR A 152 -16.49 -9.04 -0.85
CA TYR A 152 -17.19 -9.90 0.12
C TYR A 152 -17.55 -11.26 -0.48
N VAL A 153 -18.14 -11.28 -1.69
CA VAL A 153 -18.49 -12.51 -2.41
C VAL A 153 -17.23 -13.32 -2.73
N TYR A 154 -16.19 -12.65 -3.24
CA TYR A 154 -14.91 -13.27 -3.51
C TYR A 154 -14.33 -13.94 -2.25
N LEU A 155 -14.24 -13.23 -1.13
CA LEU A 155 -13.74 -13.78 0.13
C LEU A 155 -14.55 -15.00 0.58
N SER A 156 -15.88 -14.93 0.49
CA SER A 156 -16.77 -16.03 0.88
C SER A 156 -16.53 -17.29 0.02
N MET A 157 -16.33 -17.12 -1.29
CA MET A 157 -16.00 -18.23 -2.19
C MET A 157 -14.60 -18.77 -1.92
N MET A 158 -13.62 -17.88 -1.73
CA MET A 158 -12.23 -18.28 -1.53
C MET A 158 -12.00 -18.96 -0.17
N GLN A 159 -12.78 -18.64 0.86
CA GLN A 159 -12.74 -19.33 2.15
C GLN A 159 -13.26 -20.77 2.09
N ARG A 160 -14.16 -21.06 1.14
CA ARG A 160 -14.68 -22.42 0.90
C ARG A 160 -13.91 -23.17 -0.16
N LEU A 161 -12.91 -22.56 -0.79
CA LEU A 161 -12.18 -23.11 -1.94
C LEU A 161 -11.57 -24.48 -1.64
N GLU A 162 -11.07 -24.69 -0.43
CA GLU A 162 -10.51 -25.97 0.02
C GLU A 162 -11.54 -27.11 -0.01
N ILE A 163 -12.80 -26.81 0.30
CA ILE A 163 -13.90 -27.78 0.33
C ILE A 163 -14.51 -27.97 -1.06
N ASP A 164 -14.85 -26.85 -1.71
CA ASP A 164 -15.60 -26.87 -2.96
C ASP A 164 -14.69 -27.28 -4.15
N TYR A 165 -13.39 -26.91 -4.12
CA TYR A 165 -12.41 -27.17 -5.19
C TYR A 165 -10.99 -27.42 -4.64
N PRO A 166 -10.74 -28.57 -3.99
CA PRO A 166 -9.47 -28.85 -3.29
C PRO A 166 -8.23 -28.80 -4.20
N GLU A 167 -8.37 -29.20 -5.46
CA GLU A 167 -7.27 -29.16 -6.43
C GLU A 167 -6.84 -27.71 -6.72
N VAL A 168 -7.81 -26.82 -6.96
CA VAL A 168 -7.56 -25.38 -7.20
C VAL A 168 -6.94 -24.75 -5.97
N TYR A 169 -7.45 -25.08 -4.78
CA TYR A 169 -6.87 -24.62 -3.51
C TYR A 169 -5.40 -25.01 -3.38
N ARG A 170 -5.04 -26.27 -3.72
CA ARG A 170 -3.64 -26.73 -3.72
C ARG A 170 -2.76 -25.89 -4.66
N TYR A 171 -3.23 -25.61 -5.88
CA TYR A 171 -2.50 -24.75 -6.81
C TYR A 171 -2.35 -23.31 -6.29
N PHE A 172 -3.40 -22.75 -5.67
CA PHE A 172 -3.35 -21.41 -5.11
C PHE A 172 -2.40 -21.31 -3.93
N LYS A 173 -2.40 -22.30 -3.03
CA LYS A 173 -1.44 -22.43 -1.92
C LYS A 173 0.00 -22.61 -2.39
N ALA A 174 0.22 -23.24 -3.53
CA ALA A 174 1.52 -23.30 -4.19
C ALA A 174 1.92 -21.97 -4.90
N GLY A 175 1.07 -20.94 -4.85
CA GLY A 175 1.34 -19.61 -5.39
C GLY A 175 0.96 -19.43 -6.86
N HIS A 176 0.21 -20.37 -7.47
CA HIS A 176 -0.21 -20.28 -8.87
C HIS A 176 -1.43 -19.36 -9.10
N HIS A 177 -1.88 -18.63 -8.08
CA HIS A 177 -2.88 -17.57 -8.26
C HIS A 177 -2.29 -16.29 -8.85
N VAL A 178 -0.94 -16.18 -8.87
CA VAL A 178 -0.21 -15.07 -9.51
C VAL A 178 0.57 -15.60 -10.71
N LEU A 179 0.73 -14.76 -11.72
CA LEU A 179 1.55 -15.07 -12.89
C LEU A 179 3.01 -14.68 -12.63
N ARG A 180 3.92 -15.58 -12.96
CA ARG A 180 5.36 -15.34 -12.91
C ARG A 180 5.93 -15.55 -14.32
N ARG A 181 6.75 -14.59 -14.78
CA ARG A 181 7.49 -14.70 -16.05
C ARG A 181 8.92 -15.19 -15.86
N THR A 182 9.41 -15.11 -14.63
CA THR A 182 10.75 -15.50 -14.22
C THR A 182 10.66 -16.21 -12.88
N ASP A 183 11.63 -17.06 -12.57
CA ASP A 183 11.67 -17.82 -11.31
C ASP A 183 12.04 -16.99 -10.08
N ARG A 184 12.07 -15.66 -10.21
CA ARG A 184 12.35 -14.76 -9.08
C ARG A 184 11.19 -14.75 -8.10
N PHE A 185 11.52 -14.81 -6.82
CA PHE A 185 10.52 -14.89 -5.75
C PHE A 185 9.52 -13.72 -5.73
N TRP A 186 9.97 -12.48 -6.01
CA TRP A 186 9.13 -11.27 -6.01
C TRP A 186 8.55 -10.90 -7.40
N SER A 187 8.57 -11.82 -8.37
CA SER A 187 8.14 -11.56 -9.75
C SER A 187 6.64 -11.71 -9.99
N GLY A 188 5.87 -12.12 -8.98
CA GLY A 188 4.44 -12.37 -9.09
C GLY A 188 3.67 -11.12 -9.51
N LEU A 189 2.75 -11.29 -10.45
CA LEU A 189 1.81 -10.27 -10.91
C LEU A 189 0.41 -10.87 -11.00
N SER A 190 -0.60 -10.08 -10.61
CA SER A 190 -1.99 -10.43 -10.90
C SER A 190 -2.20 -10.68 -12.39
N THR A 191 -3.13 -11.58 -12.70
CA THR A 191 -3.50 -11.93 -14.07
C THR A 191 -3.95 -10.69 -14.86
N ASP A 192 -4.77 -9.83 -14.25
CA ASP A 192 -5.25 -8.60 -14.88
C ASP A 192 -4.10 -7.62 -15.20
N GLN A 193 -3.18 -7.39 -14.26
CA GLN A 193 -2.01 -6.53 -14.53
C GLN A 193 -1.12 -7.09 -15.63
N THR A 194 -0.97 -8.41 -15.71
CA THR A 194 -0.20 -9.06 -16.78
C THR A 194 -0.87 -8.86 -18.13
N ILE A 195 -2.19 -9.07 -18.20
CA ILE A 195 -2.98 -8.83 -19.40
C ILE A 195 -2.87 -7.35 -19.79
N GLU A 196 -3.14 -6.42 -18.88
CA GLU A 196 -3.17 -4.99 -19.22
C GLU A 196 -1.79 -4.43 -19.59
N GLN A 197 -0.76 -4.73 -18.79
CA GLN A 197 0.56 -4.10 -18.95
C GLN A 197 1.41 -4.73 -20.05
N ILE A 198 1.14 -5.99 -20.40
CA ILE A 198 1.95 -6.76 -21.34
C ILE A 198 1.14 -7.04 -22.61
N LEU A 199 0.06 -7.82 -22.49
CA LEU A 199 -0.70 -8.27 -23.66
C LEU A 199 -1.45 -7.10 -24.32
N MET A 200 -2.17 -6.31 -23.55
CA MET A 200 -2.92 -5.16 -24.09
C MET A 200 -1.98 -4.04 -24.52
N ARG A 201 -0.80 -3.91 -23.89
CA ARG A 201 0.19 -2.92 -24.32
C ARG A 201 0.78 -3.26 -25.69
N SER A 202 1.13 -4.53 -25.96
CA SER A 202 1.65 -4.93 -27.28
C SER A 202 0.59 -4.77 -28.37
N VAL A 203 -0.68 -5.02 -28.03
CA VAL A 203 -1.84 -4.84 -28.92
C VAL A 203 -2.15 -3.35 -29.18
N LYS A 204 -1.85 -2.45 -28.23
CA LYS A 204 -2.19 -1.01 -28.30
C LYS A 204 -1.03 -0.08 -28.66
N SER A 205 0.21 -0.55 -28.62
CA SER A 205 1.40 0.23 -29.02
C SER A 205 1.41 0.55 -30.51
N SER A 206 2.30 1.47 -30.93
CA SER A 206 2.50 1.76 -32.36
C SER A 206 2.92 0.48 -33.10
N GLY A 207 2.21 0.10 -34.17
CA GLY A 207 2.38 -1.19 -34.85
C GLY A 207 1.56 -2.36 -34.24
N GLY A 208 0.74 -2.10 -33.22
CA GLY A 208 -0.18 -3.07 -32.62
C GLY A 208 -1.59 -3.05 -33.24
N LEU A 209 -2.34 -4.12 -33.00
CA LEU A 209 -3.65 -4.43 -33.61
C LEU A 209 -4.71 -3.31 -33.53
N THR A 210 -4.66 -2.47 -32.50
CA THR A 210 -5.77 -1.55 -32.15
C THR A 210 -5.51 -0.08 -32.49
N ARG A 211 -4.34 0.25 -33.06
CA ARG A 211 -3.97 1.64 -33.39
C ARG A 211 -3.99 1.84 -34.91
N GLY A 212 -5.02 2.51 -35.45
CA GLY A 212 -5.15 2.79 -36.89
C GLY A 212 -6.57 2.59 -37.42
N ARG A 213 -6.75 2.59 -38.76
CA ARG A 213 -8.04 2.35 -39.45
C ARG A 213 -8.45 0.87 -39.46
N GLY A 214 -8.40 0.20 -38.30
CA GLY A 214 -8.72 -1.23 -38.16
C GLY A 214 -7.81 -2.16 -38.97
N MET A 215 -7.85 -3.46 -38.63
CA MET A 215 -7.19 -4.51 -39.40
C MET A 215 -8.23 -5.52 -39.88
N GLY A 216 -8.12 -5.92 -41.15
CA GLY A 216 -8.87 -7.04 -41.71
C GLY A 216 -8.43 -8.37 -41.08
N GLU A 217 -9.27 -9.40 -41.17
CA GLU A 217 -9.06 -10.68 -40.48
C GLU A 217 -7.72 -11.36 -40.82
N SER A 218 -7.31 -11.32 -42.10
CA SER A 218 -6.03 -11.83 -42.57
C SER A 218 -4.82 -11.11 -41.94
N GLN A 219 -4.90 -9.79 -41.79
CA GLN A 219 -3.85 -9.00 -41.14
C GLN A 219 -3.77 -9.29 -39.64
N ARG A 220 -4.92 -9.52 -38.99
CA ARG A 220 -4.94 -9.93 -37.57
C ARG A 220 -4.30 -11.30 -37.39
N ALA A 221 -4.64 -12.26 -38.26
CA ALA A 221 -4.04 -13.59 -38.24
C ALA A 221 -2.53 -13.52 -38.46
N GLN A 222 -2.07 -12.75 -39.45
CA GLN A 222 -0.64 -12.55 -39.69
C GLN A 222 0.08 -11.96 -38.47
N TRP A 223 -0.52 -10.95 -37.82
CA TRP A 223 0.06 -10.35 -36.61
C TRP A 223 0.16 -11.34 -35.44
N ILE A 224 -0.92 -12.10 -35.18
CA ILE A 224 -0.95 -13.13 -34.12
C ILE A 224 0.08 -14.24 -34.40
N LEU A 225 0.16 -14.71 -35.65
CA LEU A 225 1.09 -15.77 -36.05
C LEU A 225 2.55 -15.28 -36.06
N SER A 226 2.80 -14.00 -36.33
CA SER A 226 4.15 -13.41 -36.28
C SER A 226 4.63 -13.10 -34.87
N MET A 227 3.73 -12.99 -33.88
CA MET A 227 4.07 -12.55 -32.53
C MET A 227 5.13 -13.43 -31.85
N PRO A 228 5.04 -14.77 -31.86
CA PRO A 228 6.07 -15.63 -31.28
C PRO A 228 7.44 -15.41 -31.94
N ALA A 229 7.49 -15.42 -33.27
CA ALA A 229 8.73 -15.18 -34.01
C ALA A 229 9.33 -13.80 -33.72
N CYS A 230 8.51 -12.74 -33.70
CA CYS A 230 8.97 -11.39 -33.34
C CYS A 230 9.45 -11.30 -31.88
N ALA A 231 8.84 -12.05 -30.96
CA ALA A 231 9.28 -12.12 -29.57
C ALA A 231 10.65 -12.81 -29.46
N ASP A 232 10.86 -13.91 -30.21
CA ASP A 232 12.14 -14.63 -30.26
C ASP A 232 13.25 -13.77 -30.86
N TYR A 233 12.99 -13.07 -31.98
CA TYR A 233 13.94 -12.11 -32.55
C TYR A 233 14.27 -10.97 -31.58
N ASN A 234 13.27 -10.44 -30.87
CA ASN A 234 13.49 -9.39 -29.87
C ASN A 234 14.31 -9.91 -28.68
N SER A 235 14.09 -11.15 -28.24
CA SER A 235 14.90 -11.79 -27.19
C SER A 235 16.35 -11.98 -27.67
N ALA A 236 16.54 -12.54 -28.86
CA ALA A 236 17.88 -12.74 -29.44
C ALA A 236 18.63 -11.42 -29.67
N MET A 237 17.91 -10.36 -30.07
CA MET A 237 18.50 -9.02 -30.23
C MET A 237 18.91 -8.41 -28.89
N GLN A 238 18.13 -8.64 -27.83
CA GLN A 238 18.49 -8.23 -26.47
C GLN A 238 19.75 -8.94 -25.97
N ASP A 239 19.86 -10.25 -26.23
CA ASP A 239 21.04 -11.04 -25.87
C ASP A 239 22.28 -10.62 -26.67
N LEU A 240 22.13 -10.41 -27.98
CA LEU A 240 23.21 -9.96 -28.87
C LEU A 240 23.75 -8.58 -28.50
N THR A 241 22.86 -7.64 -28.16
CA THR A 241 23.26 -6.25 -27.89
C THR A 241 23.80 -6.07 -26.46
N GLY A 242 23.70 -7.08 -25.61
CA GLY A 242 23.99 -6.97 -24.18
C GLY A 242 23.06 -5.99 -23.44
N VAL A 243 22.07 -5.42 -24.15
CA VAL A 243 20.99 -4.59 -23.59
C VAL A 243 19.81 -5.49 -23.22
N GLY A 244 20.11 -6.68 -22.67
CA GLY A 244 19.09 -7.45 -22.01
C GLY A 244 18.48 -6.61 -20.91
N TYR A 245 17.18 -6.71 -20.74
CA TYR A 245 16.54 -6.33 -19.47
C TYR A 245 16.96 -7.32 -18.37
N TYR A 246 18.27 -7.55 -18.21
CA TYR A 246 18.87 -8.18 -17.05
C TYR A 246 18.65 -7.23 -15.88
N THR A 247 17.44 -7.27 -15.37
CA THR A 247 17.17 -6.85 -14.01
C THR A 247 17.99 -7.80 -13.15
N SER A 248 18.78 -7.26 -12.23
CA SER A 248 19.38 -8.04 -11.14
C SER A 248 18.36 -9.02 -10.53
N ASP A 249 18.79 -10.08 -9.85
CA ASP A 249 17.89 -10.85 -8.97
C ASP A 249 17.15 -9.93 -7.98
N GLN A 250 17.75 -8.79 -7.67
CA GLN A 250 17.10 -7.71 -6.95
C GLN A 250 16.02 -7.04 -7.81
N HIS A 251 14.82 -6.93 -7.24
CA HIS A 251 13.72 -6.17 -7.80
C HIS A 251 14.18 -4.73 -8.10
N LYS A 252 13.76 -4.14 -9.22
CA LYS A 252 14.17 -2.78 -9.64
C LYS A 252 14.00 -1.69 -8.57
N GLU A 253 13.03 -1.89 -7.66
CA GLU A 253 12.77 -0.96 -6.55
C GLU A 253 13.80 -1.08 -5.41
N ALA A 254 14.58 -2.16 -5.35
CA ALA A 254 15.63 -2.38 -4.35
C ALA A 254 17.00 -1.81 -4.77
N THR A 255 17.09 -1.21 -5.96
CA THR A 255 18.35 -0.62 -6.46
C THR A 255 18.82 0.54 -5.58
N ARG A 256 20.14 0.71 -5.41
CA ARG A 256 20.72 1.81 -4.60
C ARG A 256 20.20 3.18 -5.03
N ALA A 257 20.14 3.43 -6.35
CA ALA A 257 19.61 4.67 -6.90
C ALA A 257 18.13 4.92 -6.53
N ARG A 258 17.33 3.84 -6.41
CA ARG A 258 15.95 3.95 -5.96
C ARG A 258 15.85 4.24 -4.47
N LYS A 259 16.57 3.47 -3.65
CA LYS A 259 16.64 3.69 -2.19
C LYS A 259 17.04 5.12 -1.85
N GLU A 260 18.04 5.65 -2.53
CA GLU A 260 18.51 7.02 -2.31
C GLU A 260 17.47 8.06 -2.69
N ARG A 261 16.76 7.88 -3.82
CA ARG A 261 15.67 8.78 -4.21
C ARG A 261 14.50 8.73 -3.22
N ASP A 262 14.15 7.54 -2.74
CA ASP A 262 13.09 7.38 -1.76
C ASP A 262 13.50 8.02 -0.42
N ARG A 263 14.77 7.87 0.01
CA ARG A 263 15.33 8.55 1.18
C ARG A 263 15.22 10.07 1.08
N VAL A 264 15.67 10.67 -0.02
CA VAL A 264 15.61 12.13 -0.24
C VAL A 264 14.16 12.63 -0.19
N ASP A 265 13.24 11.93 -0.87
CA ASP A 265 11.83 12.33 -0.88
C ASP A 265 11.18 12.14 0.50
N THR A 266 11.51 11.08 1.24
CA THR A 266 11.03 10.87 2.62
C THR A 266 11.51 11.98 3.54
N LEU A 267 12.77 12.41 3.44
CA LEU A 267 13.30 13.51 4.25
C LEU A 267 12.63 14.85 3.93
N ALA A 268 12.37 15.14 2.65
CA ALA A 268 11.65 16.36 2.26
C ALA A 268 10.21 16.38 2.82
N ILE A 269 9.52 15.23 2.80
CA ILE A 269 8.20 15.10 3.39
C ILE A 269 8.26 15.16 4.93
N LEU A 270 9.29 14.57 5.53
CA LEU A 270 9.50 14.60 6.97
C LEU A 270 9.70 16.03 7.48
N GLU A 271 10.50 16.84 6.80
CA GLU A 271 10.70 18.26 7.12
C GLU A 271 9.36 19.00 7.12
N TYR A 272 8.57 18.83 6.05
CA TYR A 272 7.25 19.45 5.91
C TYR A 272 6.26 19.04 7.02
N ILE A 273 6.19 17.74 7.33
CA ILE A 273 5.27 17.19 8.34
C ILE A 273 5.75 17.49 9.76
N SER A 274 7.06 17.60 10.01
CA SER A 274 7.61 17.90 11.33
C SER A 274 7.16 19.27 11.85
N GLU A 275 7.09 20.28 10.98
CA GLU A 275 6.51 21.60 11.30
C GLU A 275 4.99 21.53 11.54
N ARG A 276 4.32 20.55 10.92
CA ARG A 276 2.85 20.41 10.86
C ARG A 276 2.40 19.09 11.48
N ASN A 277 2.99 18.74 12.62
CA ASN A 277 2.88 17.40 13.18
C ASN A 277 1.40 16.99 13.34
N PRO A 278 0.95 15.90 12.69
CA PRO A 278 -0.42 15.40 12.85
C PRO A 278 -0.67 14.75 14.21
N PHE A 279 0.39 14.28 14.88
CA PHE A 279 0.37 13.60 16.17
C PHE A 279 0.40 14.62 17.31
N THR A 280 -0.72 15.32 17.49
CA THR A 280 -0.90 16.29 18.57
C THR A 280 -2.01 15.84 19.51
N ASN A 281 -2.03 16.37 20.73
CA ASN A 281 -3.09 16.08 21.72
C ASN A 281 -4.38 16.88 21.48
N ASP A 282 -4.50 17.56 20.35
CA ASP A 282 -5.66 18.37 20.00
C ASP A 282 -6.87 17.48 19.66
N VAL A 283 -8.04 17.78 20.22
CA VAL A 283 -9.28 17.04 19.97
C VAL A 283 -9.83 17.32 18.56
N SER A 284 -9.44 18.43 17.93
CA SER A 284 -9.93 18.82 16.61
C SER A 284 -9.48 17.88 15.48
N LEU A 285 -10.28 17.87 14.41
CA LEU A 285 -9.88 17.30 13.12
C LEU A 285 -9.50 18.48 12.23
N ARG A 286 -8.22 18.63 11.88
CA ARG A 286 -7.75 19.75 11.06
C ARG A 286 -6.98 19.29 9.84
N ASN A 287 -7.00 20.12 8.81
CA ASN A 287 -6.09 19.99 7.68
C ASN A 287 -4.68 20.43 8.12
N ILE A 288 -3.67 19.56 7.97
CA ILE A 288 -2.31 19.84 8.47
C ILE A 288 -1.58 20.92 7.67
N GLU A 289 -1.94 21.13 6.40
CA GLU A 289 -1.33 22.14 5.53
C GLU A 289 -1.88 23.54 5.81
N THR A 290 -3.21 23.65 5.92
CA THR A 290 -3.90 24.94 6.04
C THR A 290 -4.29 25.29 7.48
N GLY A 291 -4.28 24.34 8.40
CA GLY A 291 -4.76 24.50 9.77
C GLY A 291 -6.28 24.56 9.92
N VAL A 292 -7.05 24.49 8.82
CA VAL A 292 -8.51 24.61 8.86
C VAL A 292 -9.14 23.41 9.56
N GLU A 293 -9.96 23.68 10.57
CA GLU A 293 -10.73 22.66 11.29
C GLU A 293 -11.90 22.15 10.44
N ALA A 294 -12.18 20.87 10.56
CA ALA A 294 -13.27 20.20 9.89
C ALA A 294 -14.60 20.46 10.59
N GLU A 295 -15.66 20.52 9.81
CA GLU A 295 -17.03 20.61 10.30
C GLU A 295 -17.38 19.43 11.24
N PRO A 296 -18.31 19.62 12.20
CA PRO A 296 -18.68 18.57 13.17
C PRO A 296 -19.24 17.29 12.55
N ASP A 297 -19.76 17.34 11.32
CA ASP A 297 -20.33 16.19 10.61
C ASP A 297 -19.29 15.32 9.89
N VAL A 298 -18.09 15.84 9.65
CA VAL A 298 -16.97 15.08 9.09
C VAL A 298 -16.60 13.97 10.06
N ASN A 299 -16.41 12.74 9.56
CA ASN A 299 -16.15 11.57 10.40
C ASN A 299 -15.13 10.59 9.78
N VAL A 300 -14.34 11.05 8.81
CA VAL A 300 -13.34 10.23 8.09
C VAL A 300 -12.26 9.65 9.01
N ASP A 301 -12.00 10.27 10.17
CA ASP A 301 -11.16 9.77 11.26
C ASP A 301 -11.66 8.43 11.84
N LYS A 302 -12.91 8.04 11.57
CA LYS A 302 -13.54 6.79 12.05
C LYS A 302 -13.86 5.81 10.92
N ALA A 303 -13.21 5.96 9.76
CA ALA A 303 -13.52 5.19 8.55
C ALA A 303 -13.54 3.67 8.79
N GLU A 304 -12.53 3.11 9.47
CA GLU A 304 -12.46 1.68 9.74
C GLU A 304 -13.64 1.20 10.62
N SER A 305 -13.97 1.95 11.68
CA SER A 305 -15.10 1.63 12.57
C SER A 305 -16.44 1.70 11.84
N ILE A 306 -16.65 2.72 10.99
CA ILE A 306 -17.86 2.88 10.17
C ILE A 306 -18.01 1.69 9.20
N GLY A 307 -16.90 1.32 8.54
CA GLY A 307 -16.83 0.17 7.66
C GLY A 307 -17.20 -1.13 8.36
N ASN A 308 -16.57 -1.40 9.50
CA ASN A 308 -16.81 -2.60 10.31
C ASN A 308 -18.28 -2.69 10.78
N LYS A 309 -18.85 -1.61 11.31
CA LYS A 309 -20.27 -1.57 11.70
C LYS A 309 -21.20 -1.91 10.54
N THR A 310 -20.89 -1.41 9.34
CA THR A 310 -21.70 -1.68 8.16
C THR A 310 -21.54 -3.14 7.69
N LEU A 311 -20.35 -3.72 7.80
CA LEU A 311 -20.11 -5.14 7.51
C LEU A 311 -20.85 -6.06 8.50
N GLU A 312 -20.94 -5.70 9.77
CA GLU A 312 -21.78 -6.43 10.74
C GLU A 312 -23.25 -6.43 10.33
N LEU A 313 -23.78 -5.30 9.84
CA LEU A 313 -25.15 -5.22 9.32
C LEU A 313 -25.38 -6.07 8.06
N MET A 314 -24.32 -6.37 7.30
CA MET A 314 -24.41 -7.24 6.11
C MET A 314 -24.51 -8.72 6.48
N LYS A 315 -24.04 -9.14 7.67
CA LYS A 315 -24.05 -10.55 8.08
C LYS A 315 -25.48 -11.09 8.10
N GLY A 316 -25.66 -12.29 7.55
CA GLY A 316 -26.96 -12.97 7.48
C GLY A 316 -27.92 -12.43 6.40
N GLN A 317 -27.56 -11.36 5.68
CA GLN A 317 -28.35 -10.84 4.58
C GLN A 317 -27.86 -11.35 3.22
N LYS A 318 -28.78 -11.55 2.27
CA LYS A 318 -28.40 -11.84 0.89
C LYS A 318 -27.69 -10.62 0.29
N ILE A 319 -26.47 -10.79 -0.20
CA ILE A 319 -25.60 -9.71 -0.71
C ILE A 319 -26.28 -8.84 -1.80
N LEU A 320 -27.09 -9.46 -2.65
CA LEU A 320 -27.81 -8.78 -3.73
C LEU A 320 -28.92 -7.86 -3.18
N ASN A 321 -29.53 -8.24 -2.07
CA ASN A 321 -30.64 -7.52 -1.45
C ASN A 321 -30.17 -6.42 -0.50
N TYR A 322 -28.91 -6.49 -0.03
CA TYR A 322 -28.35 -5.45 0.83
C TYR A 322 -28.17 -4.14 0.04
N SER A 323 -28.76 -3.06 0.53
CA SER A 323 -28.60 -1.72 -0.01
C SER A 323 -27.79 -0.83 0.93
N PHE A 324 -26.65 -0.35 0.46
CA PHE A 324 -25.81 0.58 1.23
C PHE A 324 -26.49 1.94 1.37
N LYS A 325 -26.49 2.47 2.58
CA LYS A 325 -27.02 3.81 2.87
C LYS A 325 -25.87 4.82 2.86
N LYS A 326 -26.07 5.99 2.24
CA LYS A 326 -25.10 7.11 2.30
C LYS A 326 -24.81 7.58 3.73
N SER A 327 -25.75 7.39 4.66
CA SER A 327 -25.56 7.67 6.09
C SER A 327 -24.48 6.81 6.74
N ASN A 328 -24.13 5.67 6.14
CA ASN A 328 -23.17 4.71 6.67
C ASN A 328 -21.81 4.82 5.97
N GLN A 329 -21.56 5.92 5.25
CA GLN A 329 -20.31 6.23 4.57
C GLN A 329 -19.54 7.29 5.37
N SER A 330 -18.23 7.35 5.18
CA SER A 330 -17.42 8.42 5.75
C SER A 330 -17.68 9.73 5.00
N ILE A 331 -17.77 10.81 5.78
CA ILE A 331 -17.87 12.18 5.31
C ILE A 331 -16.46 12.76 5.36
N THR A 332 -15.96 13.21 4.21
CA THR A 332 -14.61 13.76 4.05
C THR A 332 -14.59 15.26 4.30
N LEU A 333 -13.40 15.84 4.54
CA LEU A 333 -13.25 17.29 4.69
C LEU A 333 -13.66 18.07 3.43
N ALA A 334 -13.66 17.43 2.26
CA ALA A 334 -14.05 18.05 0.99
C ALA A 334 -15.56 17.94 0.69
N ALA A 335 -16.33 17.25 1.55
CA ALA A 335 -17.76 17.12 1.36
C ALA A 335 -18.42 18.51 1.54
N LYS A 336 -19.19 18.95 0.54
CA LYS A 336 -19.93 20.22 0.65
C LYS A 336 -20.94 20.12 1.80
N PRO A 337 -21.04 21.16 2.66
CA PRO A 337 -22.02 21.16 3.74
C PRO A 337 -23.43 21.03 3.17
N LYS A 338 -24.30 20.32 3.91
CA LYS A 338 -25.72 20.15 3.55
C LYS A 338 -26.58 21.39 3.84
N SER A 339 -25.99 22.54 4.19
CA SER A 339 -26.76 23.75 4.41
C SER A 339 -27.21 24.35 3.08
N LYS A 340 -28.54 24.40 2.90
CA LYS A 340 -29.18 25.40 2.04
C LYS A 340 -28.98 26.77 2.69
N SER A 341 -27.88 27.44 2.40
CA SER A 341 -27.77 28.88 2.57
C SER A 341 -26.91 29.44 1.45
N ASP A 342 -27.56 30.30 0.68
CA ASP A 342 -27.21 30.81 -0.63
C ASP A 342 -25.96 31.71 -0.69
N SER A 343 -25.42 31.76 -1.91
CA SER A 343 -24.87 32.94 -2.60
C SER A 343 -23.56 33.56 -2.11
N HIS A 344 -22.73 33.88 -3.12
CA HIS A 344 -21.50 34.69 -3.07
C HIS A 344 -20.28 34.03 -2.43
N PHE A 345 -19.51 33.31 -3.25
CA PHE A 345 -18.09 33.63 -3.51
C PHE A 345 -17.60 32.70 -4.63
N ARG A 346 -17.78 33.14 -5.89
CA ARG A 346 -17.03 32.59 -7.02
C ARG A 346 -15.67 33.30 -7.02
N LEU A 347 -14.63 32.65 -6.51
CA LEU A 347 -13.26 33.08 -6.81
C LEU A 347 -12.88 32.54 -8.19
N SER A 348 -12.61 33.49 -9.08
CA SER A 348 -12.13 33.31 -10.44
C SER A 348 -10.85 32.50 -10.47
N LYS A 349 -10.81 31.48 -11.35
CA LYS A 349 -9.57 30.85 -11.78
C LYS A 349 -8.72 31.88 -12.53
N TYR A 350 -7.50 32.10 -12.06
CA TYR A 350 -6.36 32.34 -12.92
C TYR A 350 -5.43 31.14 -12.81
#